data_AF-A0A139AEU6-F1
#
_entry.id   AF-A0A139AEU6-F1
#
_cell.length_a   1.000
_cell.length_b   1.000
_cell.length_c   1.000
_cell.angle_alpha   90.00
_cell.angle_beta   90.00
_cell.angle_gamma   90.00
#
_symmetry.space_group_name_H-M   'P 1'
#
loop_
_entity.id
_entity.type
_entity.pdbx_description
1 polymer ?
#
loop_
_entity_poly.entity_id
_entity_poly.type
_entity_poly.pdbx_seq_one_letter_code
_entity_poly.pdbx_strand_id
1 'polypeptide(L)'
;MEPAEDRRDRQRASSASVAGSRQPNPAPLQRSSSSLFQRSWRSSWTPTLDHDPVEVLSSSDRIFTLEGMKPVLTSTARFALTLFQHCCSSLDSSESAASDTAAELLHAHLRSQHDLLLEICPSSSKPSVTNRVVEGIESYLVERVIGPAHHSWRGYAVTRFRTRDEGIQFRAAAIHVAGDEVRRVKWPPSADSRIVADELRRLAGLHLLTLDAFPTPSTKISAIINVQKGIADVLSHHAQPVAATFDNGRQAAPSVAGTSADDLLSFLIWLIVEINPPRLSSNIAFIRRFRYRHYSENSVEEYALTTFEAAVSFISDFDLMTLGIDPSISERYPI
;
A
#
# COMPACT_ATOMS: atom_id res chain seq x y z
N MET A 1 -17.74 -19.58 -74.74
CA MET A 1 -16.53 -18.83 -75.10
C MET A 1 -15.57 -18.91 -73.92
N GLU A 2 -14.77 -19.97 -73.92
CA GLU A 2 -13.46 -20.06 -73.27
C GLU A 2 -12.40 -19.40 -74.19
N PRO A 3 -11.17 -19.07 -73.76
CA PRO A 3 -10.13 -20.03 -73.33
C PRO A 3 -9.37 -19.57 -72.05
N ALA A 4 -8.73 -20.41 -71.22
CA ALA A 4 -7.78 -21.51 -71.37
C ALA A 4 -6.31 -21.07 -71.64
N GLU A 5 -5.38 -21.73 -70.92
CA GLU A 5 -3.90 -21.71 -71.00
C GLU A 5 -3.21 -20.55 -70.24
N ASP A 6 -2.27 -20.77 -69.31
CA ASP A 6 -1.04 -21.50 -69.55
C ASP A 6 -0.45 -22.15 -68.26
N ARG A 7 -0.31 -23.48 -68.31
CA ARG A 7 0.54 -24.30 -67.44
C ARG A 7 1.45 -25.06 -68.40
N ARG A 8 2.74 -24.72 -68.47
CA ARG A 8 3.88 -25.66 -68.64
C ARG A 8 5.17 -24.90 -69.01
N ASP A 9 6.06 -24.76 -68.04
CA ASP A 9 7.51 -24.83 -68.25
C ASP A 9 8.11 -25.53 -67.02
N ARG A 10 8.25 -26.87 -67.08
CA ARG A 10 9.51 -27.58 -67.38
C ARG A 10 10.68 -27.05 -66.55
N GLN A 11 10.93 -27.66 -65.38
CA GLN A 11 11.88 -28.77 -65.22
C GLN A 11 13.19 -28.63 -66.03
N ARG A 12 14.22 -28.13 -65.35
CA ARG A 12 15.68 -28.41 -65.41
C ARG A 12 16.26 -27.53 -64.29
N ALA A 13 16.91 -28.00 -63.24
CA ALA A 13 17.99 -28.96 -63.20
C ALA A 13 18.05 -29.69 -61.85
N SER A 14 18.53 -30.91 -61.91
CA SER A 14 18.86 -31.78 -60.79
C SER A 14 20.20 -31.43 -60.14
N SER A 15 20.31 -31.84 -58.88
CA SER A 15 21.50 -32.40 -58.20
C SER A 15 22.70 -31.51 -57.87
N ALA A 16 22.86 -31.18 -56.59
CA ALA A 16 24.13 -31.38 -55.88
C ALA A 16 23.96 -31.30 -54.33
N SER A 17 24.54 -32.30 -53.65
CA SER A 17 25.23 -32.21 -52.36
C SER A 17 24.45 -32.02 -51.06
N VAL A 18 24.15 -33.16 -50.43
CA VAL A 18 24.52 -33.56 -49.06
C VAL A 18 25.22 -32.49 -48.20
N ALA A 19 24.56 -32.06 -47.12
CA ALA A 19 25.17 -31.68 -45.85
C ALA A 19 24.12 -31.79 -44.74
N GLY A 20 24.39 -32.62 -43.74
CA GLY A 20 23.47 -32.91 -42.65
C GLY A 20 23.22 -31.70 -41.76
N SER A 21 21.95 -31.44 -41.47
CA SER A 21 21.52 -30.55 -40.39
C SER A 21 20.76 -31.38 -39.35
N ARG A 22 21.38 -31.51 -38.18
CA ARG A 22 20.80 -32.08 -36.96
C ARG A 22 19.53 -31.30 -36.60
N GLN A 23 18.42 -32.02 -36.40
CA GLN A 23 17.27 -31.48 -35.67
C GLN A 23 17.70 -31.03 -34.26
N PRO A 24 17.32 -29.83 -33.80
CA PRO A 24 17.43 -29.50 -32.40
C PRO A 24 16.30 -30.20 -31.65
N ASN A 25 16.71 -31.12 -30.79
CA ASN A 25 15.90 -31.76 -29.77
C ASN A 25 15.18 -30.68 -28.92
N PRO A 26 13.85 -30.65 -28.80
CA PRO A 26 13.19 -29.72 -27.88
C PRO A 26 13.38 -30.24 -26.46
N ALA A 27 14.44 -29.76 -25.80
CA ALA A 27 14.60 -29.93 -24.36
C ALA A 27 13.45 -29.19 -23.65
N PRO A 28 12.80 -29.80 -22.63
CA PRO A 28 11.77 -29.11 -21.87
C PRO A 28 12.44 -28.06 -20.97
N LEU A 29 12.40 -26.79 -21.37
CA LEU A 29 12.66 -25.66 -20.49
C LEU A 29 11.44 -25.39 -19.61
N GLN A 30 11.03 -26.38 -18.82
CA GLN A 30 10.33 -26.14 -17.56
C GLN A 30 11.39 -26.05 -16.46
N ARG A 31 12.16 -24.95 -16.45
CA ARG A 31 12.78 -24.53 -15.20
C ARG A 31 11.65 -23.99 -14.33
N SER A 32 11.17 -24.81 -13.39
CA SER A 32 10.18 -24.38 -12.41
C SER A 32 10.65 -23.08 -11.76
N SER A 33 9.83 -22.03 -11.83
CA SER A 33 10.03 -20.72 -11.19
C SER A 33 10.37 -20.86 -9.70
N SER A 34 9.87 -21.93 -9.07
CA SER A 34 10.23 -22.34 -7.70
C SER A 34 11.74 -22.53 -7.49
N SER A 35 12.47 -23.06 -8.48
CA SER A 35 13.90 -23.36 -8.38
C SER A 35 14.80 -22.12 -8.51
N LEU A 36 14.36 -21.13 -9.29
CA LEU A 36 15.05 -19.85 -9.43
C LEU A 36 14.83 -18.97 -8.20
N PHE A 37 13.61 -18.98 -7.65
CA PHE A 37 13.27 -18.29 -6.41
C PHE A 37 13.99 -18.90 -5.19
N GLN A 38 14.01 -20.23 -5.06
CA GLN A 38 14.75 -20.93 -4.00
C GLN A 38 16.26 -20.66 -4.05
N ARG A 39 16.85 -20.50 -5.24
CA ARG A 39 18.28 -20.17 -5.38
C ARG A 39 18.60 -18.72 -5.00
N SER A 40 17.79 -17.76 -5.44
CA SER A 40 17.93 -16.34 -5.05
C SER A 40 17.79 -16.15 -3.55
N TRP A 41 16.90 -16.89 -2.91
CA TRP A 41 16.63 -16.81 -1.47
C TRP A 41 17.74 -17.45 -0.63
N ARG A 42 18.28 -18.61 -1.05
CA ARG A 42 19.43 -19.24 -0.38
C ARG A 42 20.70 -18.38 -0.42
N SER A 43 20.92 -17.60 -1.48
CA SER A 43 22.06 -16.68 -1.57
C SER A 43 21.89 -15.41 -0.72
N SER A 44 20.66 -15.00 -0.40
CA SER A 44 20.38 -13.86 0.50
C SER A 44 20.31 -14.24 1.98
N TRP A 45 20.37 -15.55 2.30
CA TRP A 45 20.31 -16.07 3.67
C TRP A 45 21.71 -16.13 4.30
N THR A 46 22.36 -14.96 4.41
CA THR A 46 23.37 -14.75 5.45
C THR A 46 22.72 -13.86 6.51
N PRO A 47 22.48 -14.37 7.74
CA PRO A 47 21.99 -13.54 8.82
C PRO A 47 23.12 -12.60 9.26
N THR A 48 23.33 -11.50 8.55
CA THR A 48 24.01 -10.35 9.11
C THR A 48 22.99 -9.64 9.99
N LEU A 49 22.98 -10.04 11.26
CA LEU A 49 22.47 -9.25 12.38
C LEU A 49 23.35 -7.98 12.52
N ASP A 50 23.34 -7.10 11.52
CA ASP A 50 24.07 -5.82 11.57
C ASP A 50 23.26 -4.71 12.25
N HIS A 51 22.05 -5.02 12.70
CA HIS A 51 21.33 -4.24 13.70
C HIS A 51 21.09 -5.13 14.90
N ASP A 52 21.85 -4.87 15.96
CA ASP A 52 21.58 -5.45 17.28
C ASP A 52 20.11 -5.14 17.63
N PRO A 53 19.22 -6.14 17.77
CA PRO A 53 17.84 -5.90 18.20
C PRO A 53 17.76 -5.44 19.68
N VAL A 54 18.91 -5.21 20.32
CA VAL A 54 19.07 -4.97 21.76
C VAL A 54 19.14 -3.46 22.10
N GLU A 55 19.49 -2.57 21.17
CA GLU A 55 19.66 -1.14 21.49
C GLU A 55 18.36 -0.36 21.72
N VAL A 56 17.19 -0.94 21.44
CA VAL A 56 15.88 -0.27 21.66
C VAL A 56 15.36 -0.44 23.10
N LEU A 57 15.99 -1.30 23.92
CA LEU A 57 15.63 -1.47 25.32
C LEU A 57 16.56 -0.63 26.20
N SER A 58 16.20 0.64 26.38
CA SER A 58 16.76 1.52 27.41
C SER A 58 16.91 0.76 28.75
N SER A 59 18.06 0.94 29.41
CA SER A 59 18.49 0.28 30.65
C SER A 59 17.49 0.32 31.81
N SER A 60 16.42 1.12 31.72
CA SER A 60 15.36 1.23 32.73
C SER A 60 14.15 0.31 32.49
N ASP A 61 13.98 -0.27 31.29
CA ASP A 61 12.87 -1.15 30.92
C ASP A 61 13.38 -2.57 30.57
N ARG A 62 14.15 -3.21 31.47
CA ARG A 62 14.51 -4.65 31.37
C ARG A 62 13.30 -5.57 31.61
N ILE A 63 12.21 -5.34 30.89
CA ILE A 63 10.96 -6.10 31.00
C ILE A 63 11.13 -7.47 30.33
N PHE A 64 11.96 -7.57 29.29
CA PHE A 64 12.22 -8.82 28.57
C PHE A 64 13.67 -9.27 28.75
N THR A 65 13.86 -10.43 29.40
CA THR A 65 15.13 -11.14 29.32
C THR A 65 15.19 -11.90 27.99
N LEU A 66 16.40 -12.05 27.43
CA LEU A 66 16.61 -12.84 26.22
C LEU A 66 16.05 -14.26 26.38
N GLU A 67 16.25 -14.86 27.57
CA GLU A 67 15.68 -16.16 27.96
C GLU A 67 14.15 -16.17 27.91
N GLY A 68 13.49 -15.15 28.46
CA GLY A 68 12.03 -15.01 28.43
C GLY A 68 11.47 -14.84 27.01
N MET A 69 12.25 -14.27 26.08
CA MET A 69 11.84 -14.07 24.68
C MET A 69 12.08 -15.29 23.78
N LYS A 70 12.85 -16.29 24.21
CA LYS A 70 13.16 -17.48 23.40
C LYS A 70 11.91 -18.19 22.85
N PRO A 71 10.82 -18.40 23.62
CA PRO A 71 9.62 -19.05 23.11
C PRO A 71 8.99 -18.27 21.95
N VAL A 72 8.89 -16.93 22.09
CA VAL A 72 8.32 -16.03 21.08
C VAL A 72 9.16 -16.04 19.80
N LEU A 73 10.48 -15.88 19.92
CA LEU A 73 11.39 -15.86 18.78
C LEU A 73 11.41 -17.21 18.04
N THR A 74 11.42 -18.32 18.79
CA THR A 74 11.40 -19.66 18.20
C THR A 74 10.09 -19.95 17.50
N SER A 75 8.96 -19.57 18.10
CA SER A 75 7.63 -19.68 17.49
C SER A 75 7.55 -18.86 16.20
N THR A 76 8.00 -17.61 16.26
CA THR A 76 8.02 -16.68 15.12
C THR A 76 8.87 -17.23 13.97
N ALA A 77 10.07 -17.75 14.25
CA ALA A 77 10.95 -18.31 13.23
C ALA A 77 10.34 -19.54 12.54
N ARG A 78 9.69 -20.43 13.31
CA ARG A 78 8.97 -21.59 12.75
C ARG A 78 7.79 -21.14 11.88
N PHE A 79 7.00 -20.18 12.38
CA PHE A 79 5.88 -19.65 11.63
C PHE A 79 6.31 -18.96 10.34
N ALA A 80 7.41 -18.19 10.36
CA ALA A 80 7.96 -17.56 9.16
C ALA A 80 8.25 -18.59 8.06
N LEU A 81 8.78 -19.77 8.41
CA LEU A 81 9.02 -20.84 7.46
C LEU A 81 7.70 -21.44 6.91
N THR A 82 6.72 -21.69 7.78
CA THR A 82 5.40 -22.19 7.37
C THR A 82 4.68 -21.21 6.45
N LEU A 83 4.66 -19.93 6.82
CA LEU A 83 4.07 -18.86 6.02
C LEU A 83 4.79 -18.74 4.67
N PHE A 84 6.12 -18.81 4.65
CA PHE A 84 6.90 -18.80 3.42
C PHE A 84 6.54 -19.99 2.51
N GLN A 85 6.47 -21.19 3.06
CA GLN A 85 6.08 -22.40 2.32
C GLN A 85 4.68 -22.26 1.71
N HIS A 86 3.73 -21.74 2.49
CA HIS A 86 2.37 -21.46 2.02
C HIS A 86 2.36 -20.43 0.88
N CYS A 87 3.09 -19.31 1.03
CA CYS A 87 3.22 -18.30 -0.01
C CYS A 87 3.81 -18.90 -1.29
N CYS A 88 4.84 -19.74 -1.19
CA CYS A 88 5.44 -20.41 -2.35
C CYS A 88 4.52 -21.43 -3.01
N SER A 89 3.77 -22.23 -2.25
CA SER A 89 2.88 -23.24 -2.81
C SER A 89 1.62 -22.63 -3.43
N SER A 90 1.24 -21.43 -2.98
CA SER A 90 0.01 -20.77 -3.42
C SER A 90 0.20 -19.87 -4.65
N LEU A 91 1.43 -19.74 -5.18
CA LEU A 91 1.72 -18.99 -6.40
C LEU A 91 0.95 -19.49 -7.63
N ASP A 92 0.54 -20.77 -7.64
CA ASP A 92 -0.21 -21.38 -8.74
C ASP A 92 -1.74 -21.32 -8.55
N SER A 93 -2.22 -20.79 -7.41
CA SER A 93 -3.65 -20.76 -7.04
C SER A 93 -4.28 -19.37 -7.26
N SER A 94 -5.61 -19.28 -7.11
CA SER A 94 -6.32 -17.99 -7.16
C SER A 94 -5.76 -17.01 -6.11
N GLU A 95 -5.05 -15.99 -6.56
CA GLU A 95 -4.23 -15.07 -5.76
C GLU A 95 -4.99 -14.41 -4.60
N SER A 96 -6.26 -14.03 -4.80
CA SER A 96 -7.04 -13.43 -3.71
C SER A 96 -7.20 -14.40 -2.55
N ALA A 97 -7.54 -15.65 -2.83
CA ALA A 97 -7.73 -16.66 -1.79
C ALA A 97 -6.41 -16.99 -1.09
N ALA A 98 -5.29 -17.02 -1.82
CA ALA A 98 -3.96 -17.21 -1.26
C ALA A 98 -3.55 -16.06 -0.33
N SER A 99 -3.75 -14.81 -0.76
CA SER A 99 -3.44 -13.62 0.04
C SER A 99 -4.33 -13.53 1.27
N ASP A 100 -5.62 -13.88 1.16
CA ASP A 100 -6.57 -13.84 2.27
C ASP A 100 -6.22 -14.94 3.29
N THR A 101 -5.87 -16.16 2.83
CA THR A 101 -5.38 -17.24 3.71
C THR A 101 -4.08 -16.86 4.41
N ALA A 102 -3.12 -16.26 3.70
CA ALA A 102 -1.87 -15.80 4.30
C ALA A 102 -2.10 -14.72 5.37
N ALA A 103 -3.04 -13.80 5.13
CA ALA A 103 -3.45 -12.80 6.12
C ALA A 103 -4.08 -13.47 7.36
N GLU A 104 -4.99 -14.42 7.18
CA GLU A 104 -5.61 -15.17 8.29
C GLU A 104 -4.57 -15.90 9.14
N LEU A 105 -3.61 -16.58 8.49
CA LEU A 105 -2.51 -17.26 9.18
C LEU A 105 -1.64 -16.28 9.96
N LEU A 106 -1.31 -15.13 9.37
CA LEU A 106 -0.53 -14.08 10.03
C LEU A 106 -1.26 -13.57 11.27
N HIS A 107 -2.54 -13.21 11.15
CA HIS A 107 -3.33 -12.69 12.28
C HIS A 107 -3.48 -13.70 13.40
N ALA A 108 -3.72 -14.97 13.07
CA ALA A 108 -3.80 -16.05 14.06
C ALA A 108 -2.47 -16.22 14.82
N HIS A 109 -1.34 -16.13 14.10
CA HIS A 109 -0.03 -16.21 14.73
C HIS A 109 0.26 -15.00 15.63
N LEU A 110 0.01 -13.78 15.14
CA LEU A 110 0.23 -12.56 15.92
C LEU A 110 -0.63 -12.53 17.19
N ARG A 111 -1.88 -13.05 17.12
CA ARG A 111 -2.74 -13.28 18.30
C ARG A 111 -2.11 -14.21 19.31
N SER A 112 -1.65 -15.36 18.84
CA SER A 112 -0.95 -16.31 19.70
C SER A 112 0.33 -15.72 20.32
N GLN A 113 1.10 -14.91 19.57
CA GLN A 113 2.30 -14.26 20.12
C GLN A 113 1.96 -13.18 21.13
N HIS A 114 0.90 -12.41 20.88
CA HIS A 114 0.40 -11.42 21.82
C HIS A 114 -0.02 -12.07 23.15
N ASP A 115 -0.80 -13.15 23.11
CA ASP A 115 -1.27 -13.86 24.30
C ASP A 115 -0.10 -14.48 25.07
N LEU A 116 0.86 -15.09 24.37
CA LEU A 116 2.08 -15.61 24.97
C LEU A 116 2.93 -14.52 25.65
N LEU A 117 3.02 -13.34 25.06
CA LEU A 117 3.74 -12.20 25.66
C LEU A 117 3.05 -11.70 26.94
N LEU A 118 1.71 -11.73 26.99
CA LEU A 118 0.95 -11.41 28.20
C LEU A 118 1.19 -12.45 29.31
N GLU A 119 1.32 -13.73 28.97
CA GLU A 119 1.66 -14.79 29.92
C GLU A 119 3.09 -14.67 30.46
N ILE A 120 4.06 -14.36 29.60
CA ILE A 120 5.47 -14.20 29.98
C ILE A 120 5.67 -12.95 30.84
N CYS A 121 4.89 -11.90 30.60
CA CYS A 121 4.99 -10.62 31.32
C CYS A 121 3.62 -10.11 31.80
N PRO A 122 3.00 -10.76 32.80
CA PRO A 122 1.69 -10.34 33.34
C PRO A 122 1.76 -8.96 34.00
N SER A 123 2.95 -8.62 34.53
CA SER A 123 3.23 -7.40 35.27
C SER A 123 3.67 -6.22 34.38
N SER A 124 3.65 -6.39 33.05
CA SER A 124 3.88 -5.27 32.13
C SER A 124 2.74 -4.26 32.31
N SER A 125 2.93 -3.29 33.21
CA SER A 125 1.99 -2.20 33.47
C SER A 125 1.79 -1.28 32.26
N LYS A 126 2.46 -1.56 31.14
CA LYS A 126 2.43 -0.78 29.91
C LYS A 126 2.06 -1.72 28.74
N PRO A 127 0.78 -1.80 28.34
CA PRO A 127 0.36 -2.52 27.12
C PRO A 127 1.13 -2.07 25.86
N SER A 128 1.77 -0.90 25.90
CA SER A 128 2.60 -0.38 24.82
C SER A 128 3.82 -1.24 24.47
N VAL A 129 4.42 -1.98 25.41
CA VAL A 129 5.64 -2.76 25.10
C VAL A 129 5.29 -4.05 24.36
N THR A 130 4.29 -4.79 24.83
CA THR A 130 3.77 -5.98 24.13
C THR A 130 3.33 -5.63 22.72
N ASN A 131 2.60 -4.52 22.56
CA ASN A 131 2.16 -4.04 21.24
C ASN A 131 3.35 -3.75 20.31
N ARG A 132 4.40 -3.09 20.79
CA ARG A 132 5.61 -2.82 19.99
C ARG A 132 6.32 -4.11 19.56
N VAL A 133 6.39 -5.11 20.44
CA VAL A 133 7.01 -6.40 20.09
C VAL A 133 6.19 -7.10 19.01
N VAL A 134 4.86 -7.15 19.16
CA VAL A 134 3.98 -7.78 18.16
C VAL A 134 4.02 -7.02 16.83
N GLU A 135 4.05 -5.69 16.86
CA GLU A 135 4.24 -4.85 15.67
C GLU A 135 5.60 -5.09 14.99
N GLY A 136 6.66 -5.33 15.77
CA GLY A 136 7.97 -5.73 15.25
C GLY A 136 7.92 -7.11 14.57
N ILE A 137 7.18 -8.06 15.15
CA ILE A 137 6.96 -9.38 14.56
C ILE A 137 6.16 -9.27 13.26
N GLU A 138 5.07 -8.49 13.24
CA GLU A 138 4.31 -8.18 12.02
C GLU A 138 5.24 -7.61 10.94
N SER A 139 5.99 -6.55 11.28
CA SER A 139 6.88 -5.87 10.35
C SER A 139 7.91 -6.82 9.75
N TYR A 140 8.53 -7.67 10.59
CA TYR A 140 9.49 -8.66 10.14
C TYR A 140 8.87 -9.69 9.18
N LEU A 141 7.74 -10.29 9.56
CA LEU A 141 7.08 -11.31 8.76
C LEU A 141 6.55 -10.72 7.45
N VAL A 142 5.95 -9.54 7.51
CA VAL A 142 5.42 -8.88 6.33
C VAL A 142 6.53 -8.45 5.40
N GLU A 143 7.64 -7.89 5.88
CA GLU A 143 8.73 -7.44 5.02
C GLU A 143 9.54 -8.61 4.45
N ARG A 144 9.85 -9.63 5.25
CA ARG A 144 10.79 -10.70 4.87
C ARG A 144 10.14 -11.93 4.26
N VAL A 145 8.90 -12.23 4.62
CA VAL A 145 8.18 -13.42 4.15
C VAL A 145 7.13 -13.03 3.11
N ILE A 146 6.21 -12.14 3.50
CA ILE A 146 5.13 -11.71 2.62
C ILE A 146 5.68 -10.76 1.57
N GLY A 147 6.63 -9.87 1.87
CA GLY A 147 7.12 -8.83 0.96
C GLY A 147 7.62 -9.38 -0.36
N PRO A 148 8.56 -10.35 -0.37
CA PRO A 148 9.03 -10.98 -1.60
C PRO A 148 7.93 -11.74 -2.34
N ALA A 149 7.08 -12.47 -1.60
CA ALA A 149 5.92 -13.15 -2.16
C ALA A 149 4.90 -12.16 -2.72
N HIS A 150 4.74 -11.01 -2.10
CA HIS A 150 3.85 -9.92 -2.44
C HIS A 150 4.43 -9.10 -3.58
N HIS A 151 5.75 -8.99 -3.77
CA HIS A 151 6.32 -8.47 -5.02
C HIS A 151 6.09 -9.42 -6.18
N SER A 152 6.13 -10.73 -5.93
CA SER A 152 5.75 -11.75 -6.90
C SER A 152 4.24 -11.73 -7.20
N TRP A 153 3.39 -11.60 -6.17
CA TRP A 153 1.96 -11.34 -6.28
C TRP A 153 1.73 -9.98 -6.96
N ARG A 154 2.48 -8.93 -6.68
CA ARG A 154 2.41 -7.61 -7.36
C ARG A 154 2.73 -7.73 -8.85
N GLY A 155 3.57 -8.69 -9.25
CA GLY A 155 3.86 -9.01 -10.65
C GLY A 155 2.78 -9.87 -11.33
N TYR A 156 1.98 -10.61 -10.55
CA TYR A 156 0.93 -11.53 -11.01
C TYR A 156 -0.52 -11.08 -10.68
N ALA A 157 -0.71 -9.98 -9.92
CA ALA A 157 -1.95 -9.27 -9.51
C ALA A 157 -2.62 -8.59 -10.70
N VAL A 158 -2.85 -9.36 -11.75
CA VAL A 158 -3.00 -8.90 -13.12
C VAL A 158 -4.39 -8.33 -13.43
N THR A 159 -5.36 -8.32 -12.52
CA THR A 159 -6.67 -7.75 -12.90
C THR A 159 -7.31 -6.88 -11.83
N ARG A 160 -7.80 -7.40 -10.71
CA ARG A 160 -8.79 -6.63 -9.92
C ARG A 160 -8.24 -5.35 -9.26
N PHE A 161 -7.16 -5.44 -8.49
CA PHE A 161 -6.60 -4.24 -7.83
C PHE A 161 -5.85 -3.36 -8.81
N ARG A 162 -5.19 -3.96 -9.82
CA ARG A 162 -4.53 -3.21 -10.88
C ARG A 162 -5.50 -2.36 -11.70
N THR A 163 -6.59 -2.95 -12.19
CA THR A 163 -7.62 -2.20 -12.93
C THR A 163 -8.25 -1.13 -12.05
N ARG A 164 -8.47 -1.39 -10.76
CA ARG A 164 -8.98 -0.39 -9.82
C ARG A 164 -7.97 0.74 -9.59
N ASP A 165 -6.69 0.42 -9.43
CA ASP A 165 -5.61 1.39 -9.27
C ASP A 165 -5.46 2.27 -10.52
N GLU A 166 -5.42 1.66 -11.71
CA GLU A 166 -5.36 2.35 -13.00
C GLU A 166 -6.59 3.26 -13.18
N GLY A 167 -7.79 2.76 -12.84
CA GLY A 167 -9.03 3.53 -12.89
C GLY A 167 -9.03 4.74 -11.95
N ILE A 168 -8.59 4.58 -10.70
CA ILE A 168 -8.46 5.68 -9.74
C ILE A 168 -7.44 6.70 -10.24
N GLN A 169 -6.28 6.24 -10.72
CA GLN A 169 -5.20 7.09 -11.20
C GLN A 169 -5.62 7.91 -12.44
N PHE A 170 -6.36 7.28 -13.35
CA PHE A 170 -6.93 7.93 -14.52
C PHE A 170 -7.98 8.98 -14.13
N ARG A 171 -8.90 8.64 -13.22
CA ARG A 171 -9.92 9.57 -12.71
C ARG A 171 -9.29 10.76 -11.99
N ALA A 172 -8.32 10.53 -11.11
CA ALA A 172 -7.58 11.60 -10.45
C ALA A 172 -6.94 12.55 -11.46
N ALA A 173 -6.29 12.03 -12.51
CA ALA A 173 -5.72 12.85 -13.58
C ALA A 173 -6.79 13.63 -14.35
N ALA A 174 -7.93 13.01 -14.67
CA ALA A 174 -9.04 13.68 -15.35
C ALA A 174 -9.64 14.82 -14.51
N ILE A 175 -9.86 14.58 -13.21
CA ILE A 175 -10.34 15.60 -12.26
C ILE A 175 -9.32 16.74 -12.12
N HIS A 176 -8.02 16.42 -12.06
CA HIS A 176 -6.96 17.44 -12.00
C HIS A 176 -6.97 18.34 -13.24
N VAL A 177 -7.13 17.76 -14.44
CA VAL A 177 -7.22 18.53 -15.71
C VAL A 177 -8.50 19.35 -15.78
N ALA A 178 -9.64 18.82 -15.33
CA ALA A 178 -10.90 19.56 -15.23
C ALA A 178 -10.91 20.60 -14.08
N GLY A 179 -9.85 20.62 -13.28
CA GLY A 179 -9.79 21.21 -11.94
C GLY A 179 -10.02 22.72 -11.83
N ASP A 180 -10.00 23.49 -12.92
CA ASP A 180 -10.37 24.92 -12.83
C ASP A 180 -11.85 25.12 -12.47
N GLU A 181 -12.73 24.15 -12.73
CA GLU A 181 -14.12 24.17 -12.29
C GLU A 181 -14.30 23.53 -10.89
N VAL A 182 -13.54 22.48 -10.59
CA VAL A 182 -13.59 21.73 -9.30
C VAL A 182 -12.98 22.53 -8.15
N ARG A 183 -12.00 23.41 -8.42
CA ARG A 183 -11.39 24.33 -7.44
C ARG A 183 -12.38 25.29 -6.77
N ARG A 184 -13.62 25.41 -7.29
CA ARG A 184 -14.71 26.18 -6.63
C ARG A 184 -15.33 25.44 -5.45
N VAL A 185 -15.01 24.16 -5.24
CA VAL A 185 -15.44 23.39 -4.06
C VAL A 185 -14.57 23.80 -2.87
N LYS A 186 -15.09 24.74 -2.06
CA LYS A 186 -14.67 25.07 -0.68
C LYS A 186 -13.21 25.55 -0.43
N TRP A 187 -12.44 25.99 -1.43
CA TRP A 187 -11.12 26.60 -1.19
C TRP A 187 -11.18 28.13 -1.37
N PRO A 188 -10.89 28.95 -0.33
CA PRO A 188 -10.95 30.41 -0.48
C PRO A 188 -9.83 30.92 -1.40
N PRO A 189 -10.13 31.75 -2.41
CA PRO A 189 -9.17 32.20 -3.41
C PRO A 189 -8.35 33.43 -2.94
N SER A 190 -7.61 33.31 -1.84
CA SER A 190 -6.67 34.35 -1.39
C SER A 190 -5.21 34.07 -1.79
N ALA A 191 -4.31 35.05 -1.72
CA ALA A 191 -2.88 34.83 -1.95
C ALA A 191 -2.28 33.83 -0.93
N ASP A 192 -2.78 33.86 0.31
CA ASP A 192 -2.43 32.89 1.37
C ASP A 192 -2.77 31.47 0.95
N SER A 193 -3.86 31.29 0.21
CA SER A 193 -4.33 30.01 -0.31
C SER A 193 -3.31 29.28 -1.19
N ARG A 194 -2.48 30.01 -1.95
CA ARG A 194 -1.40 29.39 -2.76
C ARG A 194 -0.27 28.87 -1.89
N ILE A 195 0.13 29.64 -0.87
CA ILE A 195 1.18 29.26 0.08
C ILE A 195 0.74 28.00 0.85
N VAL A 196 -0.51 27.99 1.32
CA VAL A 196 -1.08 26.83 2.02
C VAL A 196 -1.14 25.62 1.09
N ALA A 197 -1.57 25.78 -0.16
CA ALA A 197 -1.60 24.69 -1.13
C ALA A 197 -0.21 24.10 -1.40
N ASP A 198 0.81 24.95 -1.57
CA ASP A 198 2.18 24.49 -1.82
C ASP A 198 2.76 23.75 -0.61
N GLU A 199 2.50 24.22 0.61
CA GLU A 199 2.96 23.54 1.82
C GLU A 199 2.26 22.19 2.03
N LEU A 200 0.93 22.13 1.81
CA LEU A 200 0.18 20.88 1.86
C LEU A 200 0.69 19.88 0.81
N ARG A 201 0.93 20.32 -0.43
CA ARG A 201 1.52 19.47 -1.50
C ARG A 201 2.88 18.94 -1.12
N ARG A 202 3.75 19.79 -0.55
CA ARG A 202 5.10 19.40 -0.16
C ARG A 202 5.08 18.34 0.95
N LEU A 203 4.26 18.56 1.98
CA LEU A 203 4.11 17.63 3.10
C LEU A 203 3.49 16.31 2.65
N ALA A 204 2.35 16.38 1.96
CA ALA A 204 1.62 15.19 1.56
C ALA A 204 2.31 14.43 0.42
N GLY A 205 2.96 15.14 -0.51
CA GLY A 205 3.68 14.55 -1.63
C GLY A 205 4.77 13.60 -1.18
N LEU A 206 5.52 13.96 -0.12
CA LEU A 206 6.54 13.08 0.45
C LEU A 206 5.96 11.73 0.90
N HIS A 207 4.84 11.75 1.62
CA HIS A 207 4.24 10.55 2.20
C HIS A 207 3.39 9.75 1.21
N LEU A 208 2.63 10.42 0.34
CA LEU A 208 1.72 9.77 -0.59
C LEU A 208 2.46 9.18 -1.82
N LEU A 209 3.47 9.87 -2.36
CA LEU A 209 4.24 9.33 -3.48
C LEU A 209 5.11 8.14 -3.07
N THR A 210 5.57 8.12 -1.81
CA THR A 210 6.36 7.00 -1.27
C THR A 210 5.51 5.92 -0.63
N LEU A 211 4.17 6.08 -0.61
CA LEU A 211 3.26 5.17 0.06
C LEU A 211 3.47 3.72 -0.40
N ASP A 212 3.65 3.50 -1.71
CA ASP A 212 3.84 2.17 -2.28
C ASP A 212 5.18 1.53 -1.89
N ALA A 213 6.22 2.36 -1.70
CA ALA A 213 7.58 1.93 -1.37
C ALA A 213 7.73 1.44 0.08
N PHE A 214 6.82 1.86 0.98
CA PHE A 214 6.85 1.36 2.35
C PHE A 214 6.56 -0.15 2.41
N PRO A 215 7.39 -0.94 3.10
CA PRO A 215 7.27 -2.40 3.08
C PRO A 215 6.19 -2.95 4.02
N THR A 216 5.85 -2.22 5.09
CA THR A 216 4.99 -2.72 6.16
C THR A 216 3.66 -1.96 6.26
N PRO A 217 2.59 -2.60 6.75
CA PRO A 217 1.31 -1.93 6.97
C PRO A 217 1.43 -0.76 7.95
N SER A 218 2.21 -0.94 9.04
CA SER A 218 2.51 0.10 10.03
C SER A 218 3.11 1.37 9.43
N THR A 219 4.10 1.23 8.54
CA THR A 219 4.77 2.39 7.93
C THR A 219 3.84 3.10 6.93
N LYS A 220 3.03 2.34 6.18
CA LYS A 220 2.01 2.93 5.29
C LYS A 220 0.93 3.70 6.05
N ILE A 221 0.38 3.13 7.12
CA ILE A 221 -0.65 3.81 7.92
C ILE A 221 -0.07 5.04 8.64
N SER A 222 1.18 4.96 9.10
CA SER A 222 1.89 6.11 9.68
C SER A 222 2.06 7.24 8.67
N ALA A 223 2.37 6.92 7.40
CA ALA A 223 2.43 7.91 6.34
C ALA A 223 1.07 8.60 6.13
N ILE A 224 -0.04 7.84 6.12
CA ILE A 224 -1.40 8.39 6.02
C ILE A 224 -1.73 9.29 7.21
N ILE A 225 -1.41 8.85 8.44
CA ILE A 225 -1.61 9.65 9.66
C ILE A 225 -0.82 10.96 9.59
N ASN A 226 0.43 10.92 9.11
CA ASN A 226 1.27 12.10 9.00
C ASN A 226 0.74 13.11 7.98
N VAL A 227 0.17 12.63 6.86
CA VAL A 227 -0.55 13.50 5.91
C VAL A 227 -1.70 14.21 6.60
N GLN A 228 -2.55 13.47 7.32
CA GLN A 228 -3.73 14.02 7.98
C GLN A 228 -3.38 15.01 9.11
N LYS A 229 -2.36 14.69 9.90
CA LYS A 229 -1.82 15.62 10.90
C LYS A 229 -1.27 16.88 10.24
N GLY A 230 -0.50 16.71 9.16
CA GLY A 230 0.03 17.83 8.40
C GLY A 230 -1.04 18.76 7.85
N ILE A 231 -2.17 18.21 7.39
CA ILE A 231 -3.34 19.02 6.99
C ILE A 231 -3.86 19.82 8.19
N ALA A 232 -4.13 19.15 9.32
CA ALA A 232 -4.67 19.81 10.51
C ALA A 232 -3.73 20.91 11.05
N ASP A 233 -2.42 20.65 11.06
CA ASP A 233 -1.40 21.59 11.53
C ASP A 233 -1.34 22.83 10.62
N VAL A 234 -1.28 22.61 9.30
CA VAL A 234 -1.25 23.70 8.31
C VAL A 234 -2.53 24.55 8.40
N LEU A 235 -3.70 23.92 8.46
CA LEU A 235 -4.97 24.65 8.58
C LEU A 235 -5.05 25.43 9.90
N SER A 236 -4.56 24.86 11.00
CA SER A 236 -4.53 25.53 12.30
C SER A 236 -3.59 26.75 12.30
N HIS A 237 -2.46 26.67 11.61
CA HIS A 237 -1.52 27.78 11.46
C HIS A 237 -2.05 28.93 10.59
N HIS A 238 -2.89 28.62 9.61
CA HIS A 238 -3.45 29.59 8.68
C HIS A 238 -4.90 30.00 8.99
N ALA A 239 -5.52 29.41 10.02
CA ALA A 239 -6.76 29.89 10.58
C ALA A 239 -6.52 31.31 11.14
N GLN A 240 -7.13 32.32 10.51
CA GLN A 240 -7.10 33.66 11.07
C GLN A 240 -7.67 33.60 12.49
N PRO A 241 -7.05 34.25 13.49
CA PRO A 241 -7.68 34.41 14.78
C PRO A 241 -8.96 35.20 14.54
N VAL A 242 -10.11 34.53 14.59
CA VAL A 242 -11.41 35.20 14.65
C VAL A 242 -11.29 36.09 15.88
N ALA A 243 -11.24 37.41 15.67
CA ALA A 243 -11.17 38.37 16.76
C ALA A 243 -12.24 37.96 17.76
N ALA A 244 -11.82 37.56 18.96
CA ALA A 244 -12.73 37.21 20.02
C ALA A 244 -13.68 38.41 20.17
N THR A 245 -14.93 38.27 19.70
CA THR A 245 -15.99 39.19 20.09
C THR A 245 -16.04 39.10 21.60
N PHE A 246 -15.54 40.13 22.25
CA PHE A 246 -15.55 40.31 23.69
C PHE A 246 -17.00 40.37 24.14
N ASP A 247 -17.58 39.21 24.43
CA ASP A 247 -18.85 39.13 25.14
C ASP A 247 -18.57 38.70 26.59
N ASN A 248 -18.50 39.72 27.44
CA ASN A 248 -18.71 39.70 28.89
C ASN A 248 -18.13 38.51 29.69
N GLY A 249 -16.84 38.63 30.05
CA GLY A 249 -16.36 38.17 31.37
C GLY A 249 -16.03 36.69 31.55
N ARG A 250 -16.12 35.85 30.51
CA ARG A 250 -15.52 34.51 30.52
C ARG A 250 -14.36 34.49 29.53
N GLN A 251 -13.13 34.40 30.05
CA GLN A 251 -11.96 34.06 29.25
C GLN A 251 -12.19 32.67 28.64
N ALA A 252 -12.77 32.61 27.44
CA ALA A 252 -12.65 31.44 26.60
C ALA A 252 -11.20 31.39 26.14
N ALA A 253 -10.47 30.35 26.52
CA ALA A 253 -9.20 30.00 25.90
C ALA A 253 -9.38 30.04 24.37
N PRO A 254 -8.37 30.44 23.57
CA PRO A 254 -8.48 30.46 22.12
C PRO A 254 -8.90 29.06 21.66
N SER A 255 -10.17 28.90 21.31
CA SER A 255 -10.63 27.70 20.64
C SER A 255 -10.02 27.77 19.25
N VAL A 256 -8.90 27.08 19.07
CA VAL A 256 -8.46 26.64 17.74
C VAL A 256 -9.71 26.09 17.08
N ALA A 257 -10.22 26.78 16.06
CA ALA A 257 -11.33 26.26 15.27
C ALA A 257 -10.82 24.96 14.67
N GLY A 258 -11.15 23.84 15.31
CA GLY A 258 -10.63 22.54 14.94
C GLY A 258 -11.01 22.24 13.50
N THR A 259 -10.06 21.76 12.70
CA THR A 259 -10.35 21.24 11.36
C THR A 259 -11.48 20.22 11.49
N SER A 260 -12.62 20.50 10.85
CA SER A 260 -13.74 19.56 10.89
C SER A 260 -13.41 18.30 10.08
N ALA A 261 -14.11 17.19 10.34
CA ALA A 261 -13.93 15.97 9.55
C ALA A 261 -14.22 16.21 8.05
N ASP A 262 -15.20 17.08 7.75
CA ASP A 262 -15.55 17.46 6.37
C ASP A 262 -14.43 18.25 5.70
N ASP A 263 -13.75 19.14 6.44
CA ASP A 263 -12.61 19.89 5.91
C ASP A 263 -11.45 18.93 5.64
N LEU A 264 -11.10 18.07 6.60
CA LEU A 264 -10.04 17.07 6.44
C LEU A 264 -10.27 16.17 5.22
N LEU A 265 -11.50 15.66 5.05
CA LEU A 265 -11.86 14.82 3.91
C LEU A 265 -11.72 15.58 2.58
N SER A 266 -12.18 16.83 2.53
CA SER A 266 -12.07 17.68 1.33
C SER A 266 -10.61 17.92 0.94
N PHE A 267 -9.73 18.18 1.92
CA PHE A 267 -8.29 18.34 1.69
C PHE A 267 -7.62 17.05 1.23
N LEU A 268 -7.99 15.91 1.81
CA LEU A 268 -7.47 14.62 1.38
C LEU A 268 -7.86 14.30 -0.05
N ILE A 269 -9.11 14.54 -0.44
CA ILE A 269 -9.56 14.36 -1.84
C ILE A 269 -8.74 15.25 -2.77
N TRP A 270 -8.62 16.54 -2.45
CA TRP A 270 -7.82 17.47 -3.25
C TRP A 270 -6.35 17.03 -3.38
N LEU A 271 -5.71 16.64 -2.28
CA LEU A 271 -4.32 16.19 -2.27
C LEU A 271 -4.12 14.91 -3.09
N ILE A 272 -5.04 13.96 -3.01
CA ILE A 272 -4.95 12.72 -3.80
C ILE A 272 -5.09 13.03 -5.29
N VAL A 273 -6.00 13.92 -5.68
CA VAL A 273 -6.15 14.36 -7.07
C VAL A 273 -4.89 15.08 -7.56
N GLU A 274 -4.35 15.99 -6.75
CA GLU A 274 -3.20 16.83 -7.12
C GLU A 274 -1.90 16.03 -7.21
N ILE A 275 -1.67 15.09 -6.29
CA ILE A 275 -0.44 14.29 -6.21
C ILE A 275 -0.52 13.05 -7.09
N ASN A 276 -1.73 12.53 -7.31
CA ASN A 276 -2.04 11.27 -8.00
C ASN A 276 -1.17 10.08 -7.53
N PRO A 277 -1.28 9.66 -6.26
CA PRO A 277 -0.43 8.62 -5.69
C PRO A 277 -0.60 7.27 -6.40
N PRO A 278 0.50 6.51 -6.62
CA PRO A 278 0.42 5.23 -7.30
C PRO A 278 -0.27 4.18 -6.42
N ARG A 279 -1.07 3.32 -7.05
CA ARG A 279 -1.55 2.05 -6.49
C ARG A 279 -2.34 2.19 -5.18
N LEU A 280 -3.21 3.19 -5.09
CA LEU A 280 -3.96 3.51 -3.86
C LEU A 280 -4.82 2.34 -3.36
N SER A 281 -5.58 1.70 -4.24
CA SER A 281 -6.42 0.56 -3.86
C SER A 281 -5.59 -0.64 -3.44
N SER A 282 -4.46 -0.92 -4.10
CA SER A 282 -3.55 -1.99 -3.64
C SER A 282 -2.97 -1.70 -2.26
N ASN A 283 -2.53 -0.46 -2.01
CA ASN A 283 -1.96 -0.06 -0.72
C ASN A 283 -2.99 -0.16 0.42
N ILE A 284 -4.21 0.31 0.19
CA ILE A 284 -5.32 0.18 1.15
C ILE A 284 -5.63 -1.28 1.44
N ALA A 285 -5.79 -2.11 0.40
CA ALA A 285 -6.08 -3.53 0.57
C ALA A 285 -4.96 -4.27 1.33
N PHE A 286 -3.71 -3.90 1.06
CA PHE A 286 -2.55 -4.43 1.78
C PHE A 286 -2.58 -4.09 3.26
N ILE A 287 -2.87 -2.82 3.61
CA ILE A 287 -3.02 -2.40 5.02
C ILE A 287 -4.16 -3.16 5.69
N ARG A 288 -5.35 -3.20 5.08
CA ARG A 288 -6.52 -3.91 5.63
C ARG A 288 -6.26 -5.39 5.85
N ARG A 289 -5.52 -6.04 4.95
CA ARG A 289 -5.20 -7.47 5.05
C ARG A 289 -4.14 -7.79 6.07
N PHE A 290 -3.05 -7.02 6.13
CA PHE A 290 -1.86 -7.45 6.88
C PHE A 290 -1.60 -6.63 8.14
N ARG A 291 -2.31 -5.52 8.38
CA ARG A 291 -2.23 -4.78 9.65
C ARG A 291 -3.00 -5.52 10.73
N TYR A 292 -2.29 -5.93 11.76
CA TYR A 292 -2.83 -6.62 12.91
C TYR A 292 -3.54 -5.65 13.86
N ARG A 293 -4.85 -5.86 14.04
CA ARG A 293 -5.73 -5.02 14.84
C ARG A 293 -6.00 -5.69 16.18
N HIS A 294 -5.13 -5.50 17.16
CA HIS A 294 -5.35 -6.13 18.47
C HIS A 294 -6.05 -5.26 19.50
N TYR A 295 -6.00 -3.94 19.37
CA TYR A 295 -6.72 -3.06 20.28
C TYR A 295 -7.20 -1.81 19.55
N SER A 296 -8.51 -1.63 19.59
CA SER A 296 -9.25 -0.41 19.25
C SER A 296 -9.67 -0.27 17.79
N GLU A 297 -10.92 -0.67 17.55
CA GLU A 297 -11.80 -0.11 16.50
C GLU A 297 -11.92 1.42 16.59
N ASN A 298 -11.44 2.05 17.68
CA ASN A 298 -11.35 3.50 17.90
C ASN A 298 -9.90 4.02 17.89
N SER A 299 -8.97 3.34 17.21
CA SER A 299 -7.59 3.82 17.11
C SER A 299 -7.48 4.97 16.11
N VAL A 300 -6.50 5.86 16.33
CA VAL A 300 -6.13 6.92 15.36
C VAL A 300 -5.83 6.32 13.99
N GLU A 301 -5.25 5.11 13.97
CA GLU A 301 -5.02 4.31 12.76
C GLU A 301 -6.33 4.01 12.00
N GLU A 302 -7.35 3.51 12.68
CA GLU A 302 -8.61 3.15 12.02
C GLU A 302 -9.36 4.38 11.50
N TYR A 303 -9.38 5.47 12.26
CA TYR A 303 -9.94 6.74 11.80
C TYR A 303 -9.20 7.25 10.56
N ALA A 304 -7.86 7.23 10.60
CA ALA A 304 -7.05 7.71 9.51
C ALA A 304 -7.25 6.89 8.24
N LEU A 305 -7.24 5.57 8.35
CA LEU A 305 -7.47 4.67 7.22
C LEU A 305 -8.88 4.82 6.65
N THR A 306 -9.91 4.91 7.51
CA THR A 306 -11.30 5.06 7.07
C THR A 306 -11.54 6.39 6.35
N THR A 307 -10.97 7.48 6.87
CA THR A 307 -11.06 8.79 6.21
C THR A 307 -10.32 8.79 4.87
N PHE A 308 -9.17 8.13 4.80
CA PHE A 308 -8.42 7.98 3.56
C PHE A 308 -9.16 7.11 2.53
N GLU A 309 -9.79 6.01 2.96
CA GLU A 309 -10.65 5.18 2.12
C GLU A 309 -11.87 5.93 1.60
N ALA A 310 -12.49 6.77 2.42
CA ALA A 310 -13.59 7.63 1.99
C ALA A 310 -13.14 8.58 0.86
N ALA A 311 -11.96 9.19 0.99
CA ALA A 311 -11.40 10.05 -0.06
C ALA A 311 -11.11 9.27 -1.36
N VAL A 312 -10.55 8.06 -1.26
CA VAL A 312 -10.28 7.21 -2.43
C VAL A 312 -11.56 6.69 -3.07
N SER A 313 -12.57 6.29 -2.28
CA SER A 313 -13.88 5.87 -2.78
C SER A 313 -14.58 7.03 -3.49
N PHE A 314 -14.50 8.24 -2.93
CA PHE A 314 -15.00 9.43 -3.59
C PHE A 314 -14.43 9.53 -5.00
N ILE A 315 -13.09 9.51 -5.17
CA ILE A 315 -12.46 9.63 -6.49
C ILE A 315 -12.82 8.45 -7.43
N SER A 316 -12.93 7.24 -6.89
CA SER A 316 -13.31 6.04 -7.63
C SER A 316 -14.72 6.16 -8.21
N ASP A 317 -15.66 6.63 -7.40
CA ASP A 317 -17.09 6.57 -7.68
C ASP A 317 -17.64 7.92 -8.18
N PHE A 318 -16.80 8.96 -8.20
CA PHE A 318 -17.18 10.29 -8.66
C PHE A 318 -17.51 10.29 -10.15
N ASP A 319 -18.70 10.80 -10.48
CA ASP A 319 -19.16 10.95 -11.86
C ASP A 319 -18.71 12.28 -12.43
N LEU A 320 -17.94 12.26 -13.52
CA LEU A 320 -17.47 13.46 -14.21
C LEU A 320 -18.64 14.31 -14.75
N MET A 321 -19.81 13.72 -15.02
CA MET A 321 -21.00 14.47 -15.43
C MET A 321 -21.49 15.41 -14.33
N THR A 322 -21.28 15.06 -13.06
CA THR A 322 -21.66 15.91 -11.92
C THR A 322 -20.80 17.17 -11.79
N LEU A 323 -19.65 17.23 -12.49
CA LEU A 323 -18.81 18.43 -12.60
C LEU A 323 -19.20 19.38 -13.73
N GLY A 324 -20.22 19.05 -14.53
CA GLY A 324 -20.56 19.84 -15.72
C GLY A 324 -19.53 19.71 -16.86
N ILE A 325 -18.64 18.71 -16.78
CA ILE A 325 -17.70 18.38 -17.86
C ILE A 325 -18.53 17.85 -19.04
N ASP A 326 -18.36 18.48 -20.20
CA ASP A 326 -19.10 18.16 -21.41
C ASP A 326 -19.00 16.64 -21.72
N PRO A 327 -20.13 15.95 -21.96
CA PRO A 327 -20.15 14.52 -22.28
C PRO A 327 -19.24 14.13 -23.47
N SER A 328 -18.94 15.07 -24.37
CA SER A 328 -18.00 14.85 -25.48
C SER A 328 -16.56 14.58 -25.04
N ILE A 329 -16.14 15.04 -23.84
CA ILE A 329 -14.84 14.70 -23.25
C ILE A 329 -14.85 13.25 -22.74
N SER A 330 -15.99 12.79 -22.20
CA SER A 330 -16.19 11.39 -21.81
C SER A 330 -16.24 10.45 -23.02
N GLU A 331 -16.70 10.91 -24.19
CA GLU A 331 -16.63 10.14 -25.43
C GLU A 331 -15.22 10.07 -26.02
N ARG A 332 -14.42 11.13 -25.83
CA ARG A 332 -13.02 11.18 -26.29
C ARG A 332 -12.08 10.31 -25.45
N TYR A 333 -12.46 10.05 -24.20
CA TYR A 333 -11.75 9.18 -23.27
C TYR A 333 -12.76 8.24 -22.60
N PRO A 334 -13.11 7.12 -23.25
CA PRO A 334 -14.02 6.15 -22.65
C PRO A 334 -13.40 5.62 -21.35
N ILE A 335 -14.12 5.84 -20.24
CA ILE A 335 -13.77 5.48 -18.86
C ILE A 335 -14.06 4.00 -18.61
#